data_AF-A0A8J7Q822-F1
#
_entry.id   AF-A0A8J7Q822-F1
#
_cell.length_a   1.000
_cell.length_b   1.000
_cell.length_c   1.000
_cell.angle_alpha   90.00
_cell.angle_beta   90.00
_cell.angle_gamma   90.00
#
_symmetry.space_group_name_H-M   'P 1'
#
loop_
_entity.id
_entity.type
_entity.pdbx_description
1 polymer ?
#
loop_
_entity_poly.entity_id
_entity_poly.type
_entity_poly.pdbx_seq_one_letter_code
_entity_poly.pdbx_strand_id
1 'polypeptide(L)'
;MNEIHPSFDLSMAPKDFELWVKQVLENEFSIEKFEAKHLDKIPGHDGVYEIDVSCRFSIGDFEFLMLVECKHHRHPIKREVVQTLHAKMQSVGAQKGIVFTTSRFQEGAKTYADAHGIALVTVCDGRLALSARSQNFEASYALLDKLGMPHIFARTFHSNFISMFNAKDTQGALKKALNL
;
A
#
# COMPACT_ATOMS: atom_id res chain seq x y z
N MET A 1 -24.02 4.54 -0.22
CA MET A 1 -23.54 5.44 -1.30
C MET A 1 -22.52 4.65 -2.10
N ASN A 2 -22.55 4.74 -3.43
CA ASN A 2 -21.62 3.99 -4.28
C ASN A 2 -20.22 4.58 -4.12
N GLU A 3 -19.36 3.93 -3.34
CA GLU A 3 -17.94 4.26 -3.28
C GLU A 3 -17.29 3.85 -4.61
N ILE A 4 -16.97 4.86 -5.42
CA ILE A 4 -16.26 4.70 -6.69
C ILE A 4 -14.78 4.58 -6.35
N HIS A 5 -14.29 3.35 -6.20
CA HIS A 5 -12.84 3.14 -6.10
C HIS A 5 -12.20 3.49 -7.44
N PRO A 6 -11.04 4.18 -7.44
CA PRO A 6 -10.36 4.52 -8.67
C PRO A 6 -10.00 3.23 -9.41
N SER A 7 -10.42 3.13 -10.67
CA SER A 7 -10.12 1.98 -11.53
C SER A 7 -8.60 1.81 -11.65
N PHE A 8 -8.11 0.60 -11.43
CA PHE A 8 -6.70 0.27 -11.61
C PHE A 8 -6.44 -0.38 -12.97
N ASP A 9 -5.34 0.01 -13.63
CA ASP A 9 -4.87 -0.52 -14.91
C ASP A 9 -3.38 -0.87 -14.79
N LEU A 10 -3.02 -2.14 -15.01
CA LEU A 10 -1.63 -2.61 -14.95
C LEU A 10 -0.71 -1.99 -16.01
N SER A 11 -1.27 -1.32 -17.02
CA SER A 11 -0.53 -0.62 -18.08
C SER A 11 -0.31 0.87 -17.83
N MET A 12 -0.79 1.41 -16.70
CA MET A 12 -0.60 2.81 -16.34
C MET A 12 0.87 3.18 -16.17
N ALA A 13 1.21 4.46 -16.38
CA ALA A 13 2.58 4.92 -16.17
C ALA A 13 2.94 4.90 -14.67
N PRO A 14 4.23 4.81 -14.30
CA PRO A 14 4.64 4.83 -12.88
C PRO A 14 4.11 6.03 -12.09
N LYS A 15 4.08 7.21 -12.71
CA LYS A 15 3.49 8.41 -12.10
C LYS A 15 1.99 8.26 -11.84
N ASP A 16 1.26 7.64 -12.77
CA ASP A 16 -0.18 7.42 -12.62
C ASP A 16 -0.44 6.39 -11.51
N PHE A 17 0.45 5.41 -11.34
CA PHE A 17 0.39 4.48 -10.21
C PHE A 17 0.56 5.18 -8.86
N GLU A 18 1.51 6.12 -8.76
CA GLU A 18 1.69 6.93 -7.53
C GLU A 18 0.45 7.77 -7.22
N LEU A 19 -0.14 8.42 -8.23
CA LEU A 19 -1.36 9.20 -8.09
C LEU A 19 -2.57 8.32 -7.72
N TRP A 20 -2.66 7.12 -8.30
CA TRP A 20 -3.67 6.14 -7.94
C TRP A 20 -3.52 5.69 -6.48
N VAL A 21 -2.30 5.39 -6.02
CA VAL A 21 -2.02 5.05 -4.62
C VAL A 21 -2.42 6.20 -3.69
N LYS A 22 -2.10 7.44 -4.05
CA LYS A 22 -2.53 8.63 -3.29
C LYS A 22 -4.06 8.67 -3.15
N GLN A 23 -4.80 8.51 -4.26
CA GLN A 23 -6.27 8.53 -4.25
C GLN A 23 -6.86 7.40 -3.42
N VAL A 24 -6.28 6.20 -3.49
CA VAL A 24 -6.68 5.08 -2.64
C VAL A 24 -6.52 5.47 -1.17
N LEU A 25 -5.36 5.98 -0.77
CA LEU A 25 -5.13 6.38 0.63
C LEU A 25 -6.12 7.47 1.09
N GLU A 26 -6.38 8.49 0.27
CA GLU A 26 -7.36 9.54 0.58
C GLU A 26 -8.78 8.99 0.76
N ASN A 27 -9.17 7.97 -0.01
CA ASN A 27 -10.49 7.36 0.09
C ASN A 27 -10.62 6.40 1.27
N GLU A 28 -9.55 5.67 1.62
CA GLU A 28 -9.61 4.67 2.70
C GLU A 28 -9.53 5.27 4.10
N PHE A 29 -8.90 6.44 4.24
CA PHE A 29 -8.72 7.09 5.53
C PHE A 29 -9.81 8.13 5.82
N SER A 30 -10.85 7.71 6.53
CA SER A 30 -11.79 8.63 7.17
C SER A 30 -11.24 9.17 8.50
N ILE A 31 -10.04 9.74 8.48
CA ILE A 31 -9.39 10.37 9.65
C ILE A 31 -9.49 11.89 9.52
N GLU A 32 -9.76 12.58 10.62
CA GLU A 32 -9.78 14.04 10.64
C GLU A 32 -8.42 14.61 10.22
N LYS A 33 -8.41 15.61 9.33
CA LYS A 33 -7.20 16.27 8.81
C LYS A 33 -6.23 15.33 8.08
N PHE A 34 -6.72 14.21 7.54
CA PHE A 34 -5.90 13.41 6.65
C PHE A 34 -5.56 14.18 5.37
N GLU A 35 -4.27 14.32 5.08
CA GLU A 35 -3.74 14.94 3.88
C GLU A 35 -2.70 14.02 3.24
N ALA A 36 -2.86 13.71 1.96
CA ALA A 36 -1.86 13.02 1.16
C ALA A 36 -1.23 13.98 0.13
N LYS A 37 0.11 13.92 -0.03
CA LYS A 37 0.84 14.73 -1.03
C LYS A 37 1.68 13.84 -1.93
N HIS A 38 1.61 14.08 -3.23
CA HIS A 38 2.42 13.41 -4.26
C HIS A 38 3.73 14.17 -4.49
N LEU A 39 4.85 13.46 -4.62
CA LEU A 39 6.21 14.01 -4.79
C LEU A 39 6.55 15.10 -3.77
N ASP A 40 6.28 14.79 -2.51
CA ASP A 40 6.49 15.75 -1.43
C ASP A 40 7.97 15.81 -1.03
N LYS A 41 8.48 17.04 -0.85
CA LYS A 41 9.86 17.29 -0.46
C LYS A 41 9.93 17.57 1.03
N ILE A 42 10.41 16.58 1.77
CA ILE A 42 10.43 16.61 3.23
C ILE A 42 11.87 16.80 3.71
N PRO A 43 12.17 17.87 4.46
CA PRO A 43 13.48 18.02 5.09
C PRO A 43 13.64 17.00 6.21
N GLY A 44 14.74 16.27 6.17
CA GLY A 44 15.22 15.43 7.26
C GLY A 44 16.54 15.98 7.84
N HIS A 45 17.07 15.33 8.87
CA HIS A 45 18.27 15.82 9.55
C HIS A 45 19.55 15.73 8.70
N ASP A 46 19.55 14.96 7.61
CA ASP A 46 20.70 14.70 6.73
C ASP A 46 20.45 15.05 5.25
N GLY A 47 19.33 15.71 4.93
CA GLY A 47 19.01 16.11 3.56
C GLY A 47 17.53 16.36 3.31
N VAL A 48 17.18 16.67 2.07
CA VAL A 48 15.79 16.77 1.64
C VAL A 48 15.44 15.56 0.79
N TYR A 49 14.35 14.90 1.14
CA TYR A 49 13.88 13.69 0.47
C TYR A 49 12.61 13.97 -0.31
N GLU A 50 12.59 13.55 -1.58
CA GLU A 50 11.36 13.45 -2.35
C GLU A 50 10.71 12.09 -2.06
N ILE A 51 9.44 12.14 -1.66
CA ILE A 51 8.64 10.97 -1.28
C ILE A 51 7.49 10.85 -2.26
N ASP A 52 7.33 9.67 -2.87
CA ASP A 52 6.31 9.42 -3.89
C ASP A 52 4.93 9.82 -3.39
N VAL A 53 4.53 9.32 -2.21
CA VAL A 53 3.37 9.83 -1.48
C VAL A 53 3.69 9.97 0.01
N SER A 54 3.33 11.09 0.62
CA SER A 54 3.36 11.26 2.07
C SER A 54 1.95 11.47 2.59
N CYS A 55 1.66 10.93 3.78
CA CYS A 55 0.37 11.13 4.45
C CYS A 55 0.59 11.76 5.82
N ARG A 56 -0.20 12.78 6.13
CA ARG A 56 -0.22 13.48 7.41
C ARG A 56 -1.62 13.43 7.98
N PHE A 57 -1.73 13.16 9.26
CA PHE A 57 -3.02 13.11 9.95
C PHE A 57 -2.80 13.23 11.46
N SER A 58 -3.87 13.58 12.16
CA SER A 58 -3.87 13.71 13.60
C SER A 58 -4.77 12.64 14.23
N ILE A 59 -4.36 12.10 15.38
CA ILE A 59 -5.23 11.29 16.24
C ILE A 59 -5.18 11.90 17.63
N GLY A 60 -6.28 12.55 18.04
CA GLY A 60 -6.25 13.43 19.21
C GLY A 60 -5.27 14.59 18.98
N ASP A 61 -4.38 14.82 19.94
CA ASP A 61 -3.34 15.87 19.86
C ASP A 61 -2.01 15.37 19.26
N PHE A 62 -1.98 14.14 18.73
CA PHE A 62 -0.77 13.54 18.17
C PHE A 62 -0.75 13.64 16.65
N GLU A 63 0.32 14.21 16.11
CA GLU A 63 0.56 14.32 14.67
C GLU A 63 1.36 13.13 14.16
N PHE A 64 0.96 12.59 13.01
CA PHE A 64 1.61 11.44 12.37
C PHE A 64 2.05 11.77 10.95
N LEU A 65 3.21 11.24 10.59
CA LEU A 65 3.76 11.25 9.24
C LEU A 65 3.98 9.80 8.77
N MET A 66 3.39 9.48 7.63
CA MET A 66 3.61 8.22 6.91
C MET A 66 4.28 8.49 5.57
N LEU A 67 5.27 7.68 5.23
CA LEU A 67 5.93 7.70 3.93
C LEU A 67 5.50 6.50 3.09
N VAL A 68 5.25 6.75 1.82
CA VAL A 68 4.86 5.72 0.86
C VAL A 68 5.82 5.77 -0.33
N GLU A 69 6.43 4.63 -0.61
CA GLU A 69 7.28 4.41 -1.79
C GLU A 69 6.53 3.51 -2.78
N CYS A 70 6.48 3.94 -4.03
CA CYS A 70 5.79 3.26 -5.11
C CYS A 70 6.80 2.64 -6.09
N LYS A 71 6.55 1.40 -6.49
CA LYS A 71 7.34 0.69 -7.51
C LYS A 71 6.43 0.00 -8.51
N HIS A 72 6.28 0.64 -9.67
CA HIS A 72 5.51 0.09 -10.79
C HIS A 72 6.43 -0.48 -11.87
N HIS A 73 6.79 -1.75 -11.74
CA HIS A 73 7.59 -2.48 -12.73
C HIS A 73 7.41 -3.99 -12.55
N ARG A 74 7.96 -4.80 -13.46
CA ARG A 74 7.85 -6.28 -13.44
C ARG A 74 8.90 -6.99 -12.58
N HIS A 75 10.00 -6.31 -12.25
CA HIS A 75 11.09 -6.92 -11.49
C HIS A 75 10.71 -7.07 -10.00
N PRO A 76 11.15 -8.14 -9.32
CA PRO A 76 10.92 -8.27 -7.88
C PRO A 76 11.51 -7.11 -7.09
N ILE A 77 10.77 -6.64 -6.08
CA ILE A 77 11.24 -5.56 -5.19
C ILE A 77 12.36 -6.09 -4.31
N LYS A 78 13.52 -5.43 -4.41
CA LYS A 78 14.73 -5.76 -3.66
C LYS A 78 14.66 -5.25 -2.22
N ARG A 79 15.45 -5.86 -1.34
CA ARG A 79 15.60 -5.41 0.05
C ARG A 79 16.02 -3.94 0.16
N GLU A 80 16.89 -3.49 -0.74
CA GLU A 80 17.40 -2.12 -0.79
C GLU A 80 16.29 -1.07 -0.85
N VAL A 81 15.20 -1.32 -1.59
CA VAL A 81 14.06 -0.38 -1.66
C VAL A 81 13.46 -0.15 -0.27
N VAL A 82 13.28 -1.23 0.49
CA VAL A 82 12.72 -1.17 1.85
C VAL A 82 13.72 -0.51 2.81
N GLN A 83 15.02 -0.78 2.67
CA GLN A 83 16.07 -0.16 3.47
C GLN A 83 16.17 1.34 3.23
N THR A 84 16.06 1.77 1.98
CA THR A 84 16.05 3.19 1.60
C THR A 84 14.84 3.90 2.18
N LEU A 85 13.64 3.31 2.09
CA LEU A 85 12.45 3.87 2.73
C LEU A 85 12.63 3.97 4.25
N HIS A 86 13.18 2.94 4.88
CA HIS A 86 13.47 2.95 6.31
C HIS A 86 14.42 4.10 6.70
N ALA A 87 15.51 4.30 5.95
CA ALA A 87 16.45 5.39 6.20
C ALA A 87 15.77 6.76 6.07
N LYS A 88 14.93 6.96 5.03
CA LYS A 88 14.12 8.18 4.86
C LYS A 88 13.24 8.42 6.09
N MET A 89 12.55 7.38 6.60
CA MET A 89 11.70 7.48 7.79
C MET A 89 12.46 7.97 9.02
N GLN A 90 13.65 7.40 9.26
CA GLN A 90 14.49 7.81 10.40
C GLN A 90 14.92 9.27 10.26
N SER A 91 15.27 9.71 9.05
CA SER A 91 15.73 11.07 8.81
C SER A 91 14.66 12.13 9.01
N VAL A 92 13.43 11.87 8.53
CA VAL A 92 12.32 12.84 8.56
C VAL A 92 11.39 12.66 9.76
N GLY A 93 11.64 11.67 10.62
CA GLY A 93 10.82 11.38 11.80
C GLY A 93 9.44 10.81 11.48
N ALA A 94 9.32 9.97 10.44
CA ALA A 94 8.06 9.34 10.07
C ALA A 94 7.77 8.07 10.89
N GLN A 95 6.52 7.94 11.35
CA GLN A 95 6.09 6.84 12.23
C GLN A 95 5.78 5.55 11.44
N LYS A 96 5.48 5.65 10.14
CA LYS A 96 5.15 4.50 9.31
C LYS A 96 5.69 4.61 7.89
N GLY A 97 6.16 3.48 7.36
CA GLY A 97 6.54 3.32 5.96
C GLY A 97 5.68 2.26 5.27
N ILE A 98 5.32 2.51 4.02
CA ILE A 98 4.64 1.53 3.16
C ILE A 98 5.32 1.47 1.79
N VAL A 99 5.55 0.26 1.27
CA VAL A 99 5.94 0.06 -0.14
C VAL A 99 4.77 -0.49 -0.93
N PHE A 100 4.31 0.26 -1.93
CA PHE A 100 3.31 -0.18 -2.91
C PHE A 100 4.00 -0.65 -4.18
N THR A 101 3.52 -1.75 -4.75
CA THR A 101 4.05 -2.27 -6.01
C THR A 101 3.05 -3.12 -6.77
N THR A 102 3.27 -3.31 -8.06
CA THR A 102 2.61 -4.35 -8.88
C THR A 102 3.42 -5.64 -9.01
N SER A 103 4.59 -5.70 -8.36
CA SER A 103 5.50 -6.83 -8.38
C SER A 103 5.55 -7.58 -7.06
N ARG A 104 6.12 -8.78 -7.09
CA ARG A 104 6.44 -9.54 -5.87
C ARG A 104 7.63 -8.93 -5.12
N PHE A 105 7.67 -9.13 -3.81
CA PHE A 105 8.83 -8.82 -2.97
C PHE A 105 9.81 -9.99 -2.90
N GLN A 106 11.12 -9.71 -2.91
CA GLN A 106 12.14 -10.68 -2.55
C GLN A 106 12.04 -11.07 -1.07
N GLU A 107 12.50 -12.26 -0.70
CA GLU A 107 12.39 -12.75 0.68
C GLU A 107 13.13 -11.85 1.67
N GLY A 108 14.36 -11.43 1.32
CA GLY A 108 15.13 -10.51 2.16
C GLY A 108 14.48 -9.12 2.33
N ALA A 109 13.60 -8.71 1.42
CA ALA A 109 12.81 -7.49 1.55
C ALA A 109 11.67 -7.67 2.56
N LYS A 110 10.96 -8.80 2.51
CA LYS A 110 9.92 -9.15 3.49
C LYS A 110 10.49 -9.29 4.89
N THR A 111 11.59 -10.02 5.05
CA THR A 111 12.26 -10.19 6.34
C THR A 111 12.68 -8.85 6.94
N TYR A 112 13.22 -7.94 6.12
CA TYR A 112 13.59 -6.61 6.60
C TYR A 112 12.38 -5.77 6.96
N ALA A 113 11.34 -5.78 6.14
CA ALA A 113 10.12 -5.01 6.39
C ALA A 113 9.43 -5.43 7.71
N ASP A 114 9.33 -6.73 7.96
CA ASP A 114 8.75 -7.30 9.18
C ASP A 114 9.54 -6.88 10.43
N ALA A 115 10.88 -6.96 10.38
CA ALA A 115 11.75 -6.56 11.48
C ALA A 115 11.70 -5.06 11.81
N HIS A 116 11.28 -4.22 10.86
CA HIS A 116 11.31 -2.75 11.00
C HIS A 116 9.91 -2.10 10.93
N GLY A 117 8.84 -2.88 11.02
CA GLY A 117 7.48 -2.31 11.06
C GLY A 117 7.00 -1.69 9.74
N ILE A 118 7.62 -2.03 8.61
CA ILE A 118 7.30 -1.47 7.29
C ILE A 118 6.24 -2.36 6.60
N ALA A 119 5.18 -1.73 6.09
CA ALA A 119 4.14 -2.45 5.38
C ALA A 119 4.52 -2.66 3.91
N LEU A 120 4.25 -3.86 3.39
CA LEU A 120 4.46 -4.20 2.00
C LEU A 120 3.11 -4.48 1.34
N VAL A 121 2.81 -3.80 0.23
CA VAL A 121 1.54 -3.91 -0.48
C VAL A 121 1.80 -4.26 -1.95
N THR A 122 1.35 -5.44 -2.38
CA THR A 122 1.29 -5.79 -3.80
C THR A 122 -0.12 -5.57 -4.33
N VAL A 123 -0.26 -4.72 -5.35
CA VAL A 123 -1.50 -4.43 -6.09
C VAL A 123 -1.61 -5.37 -7.28
N CYS A 124 -2.71 -6.10 -7.36
CA CYS A 124 -3.05 -6.96 -8.48
C CYS A 124 -4.36 -6.48 -9.14
N ASP A 125 -4.40 -6.52 -10.47
CA ASP A 125 -5.66 -6.47 -11.21
C ASP A 125 -6.45 -7.75 -10.88
N GLY A 126 -7.68 -7.60 -10.40
CA GLY A 126 -8.58 -8.67 -10.02
C GLY A 126 -9.01 -9.58 -11.17
N ARG A 127 -8.52 -9.35 -12.38
CA ARG A 127 -8.52 -10.37 -13.46
C ARG A 127 -7.59 -11.56 -13.18
N LEU A 128 -6.60 -11.43 -12.29
CA LEU A 128 -5.65 -12.51 -11.95
C LEU A 128 -5.28 -12.47 -10.46
N ALA A 129 -6.01 -13.24 -9.63
CA ALA A 129 -5.49 -13.62 -8.31
C ALA A 129 -6.18 -14.88 -7.75
N LEU A 130 -5.74 -16.07 -8.17
CA LEU A 130 -5.82 -17.26 -7.33
C LEU A 130 -4.61 -18.16 -7.56
N SER A 131 -3.68 -18.13 -6.61
CA SER A 131 -2.75 -19.24 -6.35
C SER A 131 -2.45 -19.24 -4.85
N ALA A 132 -3.44 -19.67 -4.07
CA ALA A 132 -3.20 -20.16 -2.72
C ALA A 132 -2.60 -21.58 -2.83
N ARG A 133 -1.78 -21.98 -1.85
CA ARG A 133 -1.10 -23.29 -1.78
C ARG A 133 -2.05 -24.51 -1.67
N SER A 134 -3.36 -24.36 -1.84
CA SER A 134 -4.31 -25.47 -1.86
C SER A 134 -4.76 -25.74 -3.29
N GLN A 135 -4.61 -26.99 -3.72
CA GLN A 135 -5.09 -27.49 -5.00
C GLN A 135 -6.57 -27.10 -5.21
N ASN A 136 -6.84 -26.46 -6.35
CA ASN A 136 -8.15 -26.19 -6.95
C ASN A 136 -9.02 -25.09 -6.31
N PHE A 137 -9.02 -23.91 -6.95
CA PHE A 137 -10.25 -23.15 -7.14
C PHE A 137 -10.20 -22.38 -8.46
N GLU A 138 -10.99 -22.82 -9.45
CA GLU A 138 -11.32 -22.04 -10.65
C GLU A 138 -12.67 -21.36 -10.40
N ALA A 139 -12.65 -20.08 -10.04
CA ALA A 139 -13.88 -19.29 -9.93
C ALA A 139 -14.26 -18.75 -11.31
N SER A 140 -15.48 -19.00 -11.78
CA SER A 140 -15.97 -18.43 -13.03
C SER A 140 -16.42 -16.98 -12.86
N TYR A 141 -16.20 -16.13 -13.89
CA TYR A 141 -16.57 -14.71 -13.89
C TYR A 141 -18.03 -14.45 -13.50
N ALA A 142 -18.94 -15.30 -13.97
CA ALA A 142 -20.35 -15.21 -13.66
C ALA A 142 -20.67 -15.39 -12.16
N LEU A 143 -19.80 -16.07 -11.41
CA LEU A 143 -19.94 -16.23 -9.95
C LEU A 143 -19.44 -15.00 -9.21
N LEU A 144 -18.34 -14.39 -9.65
CA LEU A 144 -17.77 -13.18 -9.03
C LEU A 144 -18.70 -11.97 -9.18
N ASP A 145 -19.33 -11.81 -10.36
CA ASP A 145 -20.33 -10.76 -10.59
C ASP A 145 -21.61 -10.99 -9.78
N LYS A 146 -22.08 -12.25 -9.68
CA LYS A 146 -23.24 -12.60 -8.84
C LYS A 146 -23.01 -12.36 -7.35
N LEU A 147 -21.76 -12.43 -6.90
CA LEU A 147 -21.36 -12.21 -5.50
C LEU A 147 -21.01 -10.74 -5.19
N GLY A 148 -21.02 -9.84 -6.19
CA GLY A 148 -20.72 -8.43 -6.00
C GLY A 148 -19.29 -8.17 -5.53
N MET A 149 -18.34 -9.01 -5.93
CA MET A 149 -16.93 -8.91 -5.53
C MET A 149 -16.16 -7.96 -6.47
N PRO A 150 -15.43 -6.94 -5.97
CA PRO A 150 -14.69 -6.00 -6.81
C PRO A 150 -13.35 -6.52 -7.34
N HIS A 151 -12.86 -5.86 -8.38
CA HIS A 151 -11.75 -6.26 -9.25
C HIS A 151 -10.34 -5.82 -8.78
N ILE A 152 -10.09 -5.59 -7.50
CA ILE A 152 -8.74 -5.19 -7.01
C ILE A 152 -8.38 -6.01 -5.78
N PHE A 153 -7.22 -6.66 -5.81
CA PHE A 153 -6.68 -7.40 -4.68
C PHE A 153 -5.34 -6.79 -4.26
N ALA A 154 -5.24 -6.34 -3.01
CA ALA A 154 -3.98 -5.96 -2.38
C ALA A 154 -3.51 -7.09 -1.45
N ARG A 155 -2.26 -7.53 -1.58
CA ARG A 155 -1.64 -8.46 -0.63
C ARG A 155 -0.71 -7.69 0.30
N THR A 156 -1.08 -7.64 1.58
CA THR A 156 -0.24 -7.09 2.65
C THR A 156 0.65 -8.17 3.27
N PHE A 157 1.89 -7.82 3.61
CA PHE A 157 2.74 -8.64 4.49
C PHE A 157 3.13 -7.83 5.73
N HIS A 158 2.58 -8.22 6.87
CA HIS A 158 3.08 -7.91 8.20
C HIS A 158 2.66 -9.04 9.13
N SER A 159 3.56 -9.49 10.01
CA SER A 159 3.33 -10.43 11.13
C SER A 159 1.87 -10.93 11.27
N ASN A 160 1.60 -12.10 10.68
CA ASN A 160 0.37 -12.90 10.80
C ASN A 160 -0.95 -12.39 10.19
N PHE A 161 -0.96 -11.40 9.29
CA PHE A 161 -2.21 -11.05 8.58
C PHE A 161 -2.02 -10.99 7.07
N ILE A 162 -2.60 -11.97 6.36
CA ILE A 162 -2.93 -11.86 4.93
C ILE A 162 -4.35 -11.33 4.90
N SER A 163 -4.55 -10.24 4.20
CA SER A 163 -5.88 -9.71 4.06
C SER A 163 -6.10 -9.23 2.65
N MET A 164 -6.98 -9.95 1.98
CA MET A 164 -7.56 -9.58 0.70
C MET A 164 -8.66 -8.57 1.01
N PHE A 165 -8.49 -7.32 0.57
CA PHE A 165 -9.51 -6.31 0.81
C PHE A 165 -10.34 -6.09 -0.44
N ASN A 166 -11.64 -6.29 -0.27
CA ASN A 166 -12.67 -5.62 -1.03
C ASN A 166 -12.68 -4.14 -0.60
N ALA A 167 -12.93 -3.24 -1.55
CA ALA A 167 -13.43 -1.87 -1.37
C ALA A 167 -14.29 -1.61 -0.11
N LYS A 168 -15.08 -2.58 0.35
CA LYS A 168 -15.95 -2.48 1.53
C LYS A 168 -15.30 -2.85 2.88
N ASP A 169 -14.11 -3.45 2.90
CA ASP A 169 -13.44 -4.00 4.10
C ASP A 169 -12.08 -3.33 4.42
N THR A 170 -11.72 -2.30 3.67
CA THR A 170 -10.46 -1.56 3.74
C THR A 170 -10.27 -0.75 5.03
N GLN A 171 -11.34 -0.35 5.72
CA GLN A 171 -11.17 0.35 7.01
C GLN A 171 -10.57 -0.53 8.12
N GLY A 172 -10.91 -1.82 8.16
CA GLY A 172 -10.35 -2.77 9.14
C GLY A 172 -8.90 -3.17 8.83
N ALA A 173 -8.55 -3.10 7.55
CA ALA A 173 -7.22 -3.38 6.99
C ALA A 173 -6.14 -2.44 7.48
N LEU A 174 -6.40 -1.15 7.25
CA LEU A 174 -5.41 -0.11 7.41
C LEU A 174 -5.22 0.17 8.90
N LYS A 175 -6.30 0.17 9.71
CA LYS A 175 -6.17 0.26 11.18
C LYS A 175 -5.21 -0.80 11.74
N LYS A 176 -5.35 -2.06 11.32
CA LYS A 176 -4.44 -3.15 11.70
C LYS A 176 -3.03 -3.01 11.11
N ALA A 177 -2.89 -2.60 9.85
CA ALA A 177 -1.59 -2.40 9.20
C ALA A 177 -0.79 -1.23 9.82
N LEU A 178 -1.48 -0.31 10.49
CA LEU A 178 -0.92 0.87 11.15
C LEU A 178 -0.65 0.67 12.65
N ASN A 179 -1.03 -0.47 13.24
CA ASN A 179 -1.05 -0.67 14.70
C ASN A 179 -1.82 0.46 15.43
N LEU A 180 -2.97 0.85 14.89
CA LEU A 180 -3.95 1.73 15.55
C LEU A 180 -5.14 0.92 16.06
#